data_AF-A0A7X7GVH6-F1
#
_entry.id   AF-A0A7X7GVH6-F1
#
_cell.length_a   1.000
_cell.length_b   1.000
_cell.length_c   1.000
_cell.angle_alpha   90.00
_cell.angle_beta   90.00
_cell.angle_gamma   90.00
#
_symmetry.space_group_name_H-M   'P 1'
#
loop_
_entity.id
_entity.type
_entity.pdbx_description
1 polymer ?
#
loop_
_entity_poly.entity_id
_entity_poly.type
_entity_poly.pdbx_seq_one_letter_code
_entity_poly.pdbx_strand_id
1 'polypeptide(L)'
;MSRRLWIALVVLAVSLASLTCSPFYVMRAGIEEAKILSRREPIDRLIESPATKEEERRKLALVQQARTFAAEMLGLDVGQSYTTYSWVDRDTLALVLS
;
A
#
# COMPACT_ATOMS: atom_id res chain seq x y z
N MET A 1 -14.22 13.17 -35.15
CA MET A 1 -12.81 13.25 -34.70
C MET A 1 -11.99 12.26 -35.52
N SER A 2 -10.99 12.71 -36.29
CA SER A 2 -10.40 11.91 -37.38
C SER A 2 -9.46 10.82 -36.84
N ARG A 3 -9.48 9.64 -37.49
CA ARG A 3 -8.60 8.48 -37.17
C ARG A 3 -7.12 8.86 -37.10
N ARG A 4 -6.70 9.87 -37.86
CA ARG A 4 -5.34 10.41 -37.91
C ARG A 4 -4.93 11.11 -36.61
N LEU A 5 -5.85 11.84 -35.98
CA LEU A 5 -5.58 12.51 -34.70
C LEU A 5 -5.34 11.49 -33.59
N TRP A 6 -6.13 10.42 -33.54
CA TRP A 6 -5.91 9.32 -32.59
C TRP A 6 -4.55 8.64 -32.76
N ILE A 7 -4.15 8.37 -34.01
CA ILE A 7 -2.84 7.78 -34.29
C ILE A 7 -1.72 8.71 -33.83
N ALA A 8 -1.81 10.01 -34.12
CA ALA A 8 -0.80 10.99 -33.69
C ALA A 8 -0.69 11.06 -32.16
N LEU A 9 -1.82 11.00 -31.45
CA LEU A 9 -1.88 11.06 -29.99
C LEU A 9 -1.24 9.81 -29.35
N VAL A 10 -1.49 8.63 -29.91
CA VAL A 10 -0.87 7.37 -29.46
C VAL A 10 0.64 7.39 -29.69
N VAL A 11 1.10 7.84 -30.87
CA VAL A 11 2.54 7.92 -31.17
C VAL A 11 3.26 8.91 -30.24
N LEU A 12 2.63 10.05 -29.95
CA LEU A 12 3.16 11.02 -28.99
C LEU A 12 3.24 10.43 -27.57
N ALA A 13 2.20 9.72 -27.12
CA ALA A 13 2.20 9.09 -25.80
C ALA A 13 3.28 8.02 -25.67
N VAL A 14 3.48 7.18 -26.70
CA VAL A 14 4.50 6.13 -26.71
C VAL A 14 5.91 6.71 -26.72
N SER A 15 6.15 7.76 -27.52
CA SER A 15 7.46 8.44 -27.55
C SER A 15 7.78 9.11 -26.21
N LEU A 16 6.82 9.78 -25.57
CA LEU A 16 7.00 10.31 -24.21
C LEU A 16 7.27 9.21 -23.18
N ALA A 17 6.56 8.08 -23.25
CA ALA A 17 6.77 6.96 -22.33
C ALA A 17 8.18 6.35 -22.46
N SER A 18 8.74 6.32 -23.67
CA SER A 18 10.10 5.82 -23.93
C SER A 18 11.23 6.70 -23.39
N LEU A 19 10.95 7.96 -23.03
CA LEU A 19 11.90 8.86 -22.37
C LEU A 19 12.04 8.55 -20.86
N THR A 20 11.19 7.69 -20.30
CA THR A 20 11.25 7.29 -18.89
C THR A 20 12.30 6.19 -18.72
N CYS A 21 13.18 6.27 -17.72
CA CYS A 21 14.22 5.26 -17.52
C CYS A 21 13.70 3.85 -17.20
N SER A 22 12.46 3.71 -16.71
CA SER A 22 11.86 2.39 -16.42
C SER A 22 10.31 2.43 -16.37
N PRO A 23 9.64 2.60 -17.52
CA PRO A 23 8.17 2.68 -17.56
C PRO A 23 7.49 1.39 -17.08
N PHE A 24 8.11 0.22 -17.34
CA PHE A 24 7.60 -1.06 -16.86
C PHE A 24 7.69 -1.22 -15.34
N TYR A 25 8.75 -0.68 -14.72
CA TYR A 25 8.86 -0.68 -13.25
C TYR A 25 7.74 0.15 -12.63
N VAL A 26 7.51 1.37 -13.11
CA VAL A 26 6.46 2.25 -12.59
C VAL A 26 5.09 1.63 -12.79
N MET A 27 4.83 1.04 -13.96
CA MET A 27 3.58 0.33 -14.21
C MET A 27 3.39 -0.85 -13.25
N ARG A 28 4.42 -1.67 -13.04
CA ARG A 28 4.37 -2.78 -12.09
C ARG A 28 4.16 -2.28 -10.66
N ALA A 29 4.87 -1.24 -10.24
CA ALA A 29 4.72 -0.64 -8.92
C ALA A 29 3.30 -0.11 -8.70
N GLY A 30 2.72 0.56 -9.71
CA GLY A 30 1.33 1.04 -9.66
C GLY A 30 0.31 -0.10 -9.54
N ILE A 31 0.51 -1.21 -10.27
CA ILE A 31 -0.37 -2.39 -10.18
C ILE A 31 -0.29 -3.02 -8.79
N GLU A 32 0.92 -3.17 -8.24
CA GLU A 32 1.13 -3.77 -6.91
C GLU A 32 0.60 -2.87 -5.79
N GLU A 33 0.79 -1.56 -5.87
CA GLU A 33 0.20 -0.60 -4.94
C GLU A 33 -1.33 -0.64 -5.02
N ALA A 34 -1.91 -0.63 -6.22
CA ALA A 34 -3.37 -0.73 -6.39
C ALA A 34 -3.92 -2.02 -5.75
N LYS A 35 -3.20 -3.13 -5.87
CA LYS A 35 -3.54 -4.39 -5.22
C LYS A 35 -3.51 -4.28 -3.69
N ILE A 36 -2.48 -3.65 -3.13
CA ILE A 36 -2.40 -3.38 -1.68
C ILE A 36 -3.57 -2.50 -1.23
N LEU A 37 -3.82 -1.37 -1.91
CA LEU A 37 -4.92 -0.46 -1.61
C LEU A 37 -6.27 -1.17 -1.60
N SER A 38 -6.51 -2.02 -2.60
CA SER A 38 -7.78 -2.76 -2.74
C SER A 38 -8.04 -3.80 -1.66
N ARG A 39 -6.99 -4.28 -0.97
CA ARG A 39 -7.05 -5.32 0.05
C ARG A 39 -6.98 -4.77 1.48
N ARG A 40 -6.97 -3.45 1.66
CA ARG A 40 -6.88 -2.84 2.98
C ARG A 40 -8.13 -3.11 3.79
N GLU A 41 -7.93 -3.57 5.01
CA GLU A 41 -8.96 -3.80 6.00
C GLU A 41 -8.64 -3.04 7.30
N PRO A 42 -9.64 -2.44 7.97
CA PRO A 42 -9.45 -1.80 9.27
C PRO A 42 -8.96 -2.79 10.34
N ILE A 43 -7.95 -2.38 11.11
CA ILE A 43 -7.29 -3.27 12.09
C ILE A 43 -8.24 -3.65 13.24
N ASP A 44 -9.10 -2.73 13.67
CA ASP A 44 -10.15 -2.97 14.66
C ASP A 44 -11.07 -4.13 14.25
N ARG A 45 -11.56 -4.12 13.00
CA ARG A 45 -12.41 -5.19 12.46
C ARG A 45 -11.68 -6.53 12.40
N LEU A 46 -10.40 -6.52 12.03
CA LEU A 46 -9.61 -7.75 11.98
C LEU A 46 -9.39 -8.34 13.38
N ILE A 47 -9.18 -7.52 14.41
CA ILE A 47 -9.03 -8.02 15.78
C ILE A 47 -10.31 -8.69 16.28
N GLU A 48 -11.46 -8.07 16.01
CA GLU A 48 -12.78 -8.57 16.42
C GLU A 48 -13.23 -9.80 15.62
N SER A 49 -12.73 -9.96 14.39
CA SER A 49 -13.12 -11.06 13.52
C SER A 49 -12.69 -12.43 14.08
N PRO A 50 -13.60 -13.42 14.13
CA PRO A 50 -13.24 -14.78 14.53
C PRO A 50 -12.42 -15.52 13.46
N ALA A 51 -12.39 -15.03 12.22
CA ALA A 51 -11.61 -15.61 11.13
C ALA A 51 -10.11 -15.25 11.19
N THR A 52 -9.75 -14.23 11.97
CA THR A 52 -8.37 -13.77 12.12
C THR A 52 -7.58 -14.75 12.98
N LYS A 53 -6.43 -15.20 12.48
CA LYS A 53 -5.55 -16.12 13.20
C LYS A 53 -5.04 -15.47 14.48
N GLU A 54 -4.92 -16.25 15.55
CA GLU A 54 -4.57 -15.71 16.86
C GLU A 54 -3.22 -14.98 16.89
N GLU A 55 -2.22 -15.49 16.16
CA GLU A 55 -0.92 -14.81 16.04
C GLU A 55 -1.03 -13.44 15.35
N GLU A 56 -1.84 -13.36 14.29
CA GLU A 56 -2.09 -12.12 13.54
C GLU A 56 -2.85 -11.12 14.41
N ARG A 57 -3.90 -11.56 15.09
CA ARG A 57 -4.66 -10.76 16.07
C ARG A 57 -3.73 -10.16 17.13
N ARG A 58 -2.82 -10.97 17.70
CA ARG A 58 -1.84 -10.49 18.69
C ARG A 58 -0.92 -9.41 18.14
N LYS A 59 -0.38 -9.57 16.93
CA LYS A 59 0.48 -8.57 16.28
C LYS A 59 -0.29 -7.27 16.00
N LEU A 60 -1.51 -7.39 15.48
CA LEU A 60 -2.38 -6.25 15.20
C LEU A 60 -2.77 -5.49 16.48
N ALA A 61 -3.06 -6.21 17.57
CA ALA A 61 -3.32 -5.60 18.88
C ALA A 61 -2.10 -4.82 19.40
N LEU A 62 -0.90 -5.36 19.23
CA LEU A 62 0.33 -4.67 19.61
C LEU A 62 0.52 -3.36 18.84
N VAL A 63 0.22 -3.35 17.53
CA VAL A 63 0.27 -2.13 16.70
C VAL A 63 -0.71 -1.07 17.22
N GLN A 64 -1.94 -1.46 17.57
CA GLN A 64 -2.91 -0.52 18.17
C GLN A 64 -2.41 0.04 19.51
N GLN A 65 -1.87 -0.81 20.39
CA GLN A 65 -1.31 -0.38 21.67
C GLN A 65 -0.15 0.59 21.48
N ALA A 66 0.75 0.31 20.54
CA ALA A 66 1.86 1.21 20.21
C ALA A 66 1.38 2.56 19.67
N ARG A 67 0.33 2.56 18.83
CA ARG A 67 -0.31 3.79 18.35
C ARG A 67 -0.94 4.58 19.49
N THR A 68 -1.66 3.94 20.41
CA THR A 68 -2.22 4.60 21.59
C THR A 68 -1.14 5.19 22.48
N PHE A 69 -0.05 4.44 22.73
CA PHE A 69 1.09 4.94 23.48
C PHE A 69 1.73 6.17 22.83
N ALA A 70 1.92 6.15 21.50
CA ALA A 70 2.47 7.29 20.77
C ALA A 70 1.58 8.55 20.89
N ALA A 71 0.26 8.38 20.85
CA ALA A 71 -0.68 9.49 21.00
C ALA A 71 -0.74 10.01 22.44
N GLU A 72 -0.93 9.11 23.41
CA GLU A 72 -1.27 9.48 24.79
C GLU A 72 -0.04 9.76 25.65
N MET A 73 1.03 8.98 25.49
CA MET A 73 2.22 9.08 26.34
C MET A 73 3.31 9.95 25.73
N LEU A 74 3.43 9.95 24.39
CA LEU A 74 4.42 10.76 23.67
C LEU A 74 3.84 12.04 23.08
N GLY A 75 2.51 12.19 23.05
CA GLY A 75 1.85 13.39 22.49
C GLY A 75 2.04 13.55 20.99
N LEU A 76 2.28 12.46 20.24
CA LEU A 76 2.47 12.51 18.79
C LEU A 76 1.12 12.58 18.06
N ASP A 77 1.07 13.35 16.97
CA ASP A 77 -0.06 13.28 16.04
C ASP A 77 0.03 11.98 15.23
N VAL A 78 -0.77 10.99 15.64
CA VAL A 78 -0.82 9.69 14.99
C VAL A 78 -1.77 9.65 13.79
N GLY A 79 -2.62 10.66 13.58
CA GLY A 79 -3.58 10.75 12.47
C GLY A 79 -4.22 9.40 12.08
N GLN A 80 -4.09 9.06 10.80
CA GLN A 80 -4.53 7.78 10.22
C GLN A 80 -3.41 6.74 10.11
N SER A 81 -2.26 6.99 10.73
CA SER A 81 -1.15 6.04 10.72
C SER A 81 -1.53 4.76 11.45
N TYR A 82 -1.17 3.63 10.87
CA TYR A 82 -1.34 2.29 11.46
C TYR A 82 -2.79 1.95 11.84
N THR A 83 -3.79 2.36 11.05
CA THR A 83 -5.22 2.03 11.26
C THR A 83 -5.74 0.92 10.36
N THR A 84 -5.06 0.62 9.26
CA THR A 84 -5.43 -0.40 8.28
C THR A 84 -4.32 -1.41 8.05
N TYR A 85 -4.69 -2.64 7.74
CA TYR A 85 -3.81 -3.74 7.39
C TYR A 85 -4.10 -4.23 5.97
N SER A 86 -3.08 -4.67 5.24
CA SER A 86 -3.24 -5.35 3.95
C SER A 86 -2.29 -6.53 3.92
N TRP A 87 -2.81 -7.73 3.68
CA TRP A 87 -1.98 -8.90 3.45
C TRP A 87 -1.20 -8.77 2.13
N VAL A 88 0.10 -9.07 2.17
CA VAL A 88 0.98 -9.08 1.00
C VAL A 88 1.46 -10.51 0.78
N ASP A 89 1.28 -11.04 -0.44
CA ASP A 89 1.44 -12.46 -0.75
C ASP A 89 2.91 -12.96 -0.77
N ARG A 90 3.89 -12.12 -0.44
CA ARG A 90 5.33 -12.39 -0.62
C ARG A 90 6.11 -11.93 0.60
N ASP A 91 7.20 -12.63 0.88
CA ASP A 91 8.10 -12.31 1.98
C ASP A 91 8.82 -11.00 1.68
N THR A 92 8.32 -9.91 2.27
CA THR A 92 8.74 -8.53 1.97
C THR A 92 9.82 -8.02 2.89
N LEU A 93 10.43 -8.87 3.72
CA LEU A 93 11.44 -8.45 4.68
C LEU A 93 12.75 -8.11 3.98
N ALA A 94 12.88 -6.86 3.54
CA ALA A 94 14.18 -6.20 3.47
C ALA A 94 14.58 -5.82 4.91
N LEU A 95 15.36 -6.68 5.56
CA LEU A 95 15.91 -6.39 6.88
C LEU A 95 17.05 -5.36 6.73
N VAL A 96 16.77 -4.10 7.05
CA VAL A 96 17.81 -3.06 7.16
C VAL A 96 18.20 -2.97 8.64
N LEU A 97 19.31 -3.61 9.01
CA LEU A 97 19.97 -3.39 10.28
C LEU A 97 21.01 -2.28 10.08
N SER A 98 20.85 -1.17 10.80
CA SER A 98 21.83 -0.09 10.91
C SER A 98 22.37 -0.02 12.33
#